data_AF-R9KL03-F1
#
_entry.id   AF-R9KL03-F1
#
_cell.length_a   1.000
_cell.length_b   1.000
_cell.length_c   1.000
_cell.angle_alpha   90.00
_cell.angle_beta   90.00
_cell.angle_gamma   90.00
#
_symmetry.space_group_name_H-M   'P 1'
#
loop_
_entity.id
_entity.type
_entity.pdbx_description
1 polymer ?
#
loop_
_entity_poly.entity_id
_entity_poly.type
_entity_poly.pdbx_seq_one_letter_code
_entity_poly.pdbx_strand_id
1 'polypeptide(L)' 'MFGFRIINLPDGTQIIDTTLSTPYDALTPLQMVEYVEMDVQIAIMDRMDRKRKAESGRKRKLARNPLYRLACLCGMA' A
#
# COMPACT_ATOMS: atom_id res chain seq x y z
N MET A 1 14.45 -5.31 13.16
CA MET A 1 13.41 -4.58 13.89
C MET A 1 12.30 -4.26 12.90
N PHE A 2 11.03 -4.33 13.29
CA PHE A 2 9.94 -3.97 12.39
C PHE A 2 9.82 -2.45 12.29
N GLY A 3 9.60 -1.95 11.07
CA GLY A 3 9.43 -0.52 10.77
C GLY A 3 8.01 0.00 11.02
N PHE A 4 7.23 -0.72 11.83
CA PHE A 4 5.87 -0.36 12.22
C PHE A 4 5.58 -0.89 13.63
N ARG A 5 4.44 -0.49 14.18
CA ARG A 5 3.90 -0.99 15.44
C ARG A 5 2.41 -1.30 15.32
N ILE A 6 2.02 -2.45 15.84
CA ILE A 6 0.62 -2.83 15.99
C ILE A 6 0.13 -2.33 17.36
N ILE A 7 -0.89 -1.48 17.35
CA ILE A 7 -1.51 -0.88 18.53
C ILE A 7 -2.91 -1.46 18.66
N ASN A 8 -3.14 -2.22 19.72
CA ASN A 8 -4.44 -2.78 20.05
C ASN A 8 -5.26 -1.75 20.81
N LEU A 9 -6.43 -1.39 20.30
CA LEU A 9 -7.37 -0.49 20.95
C LEU A 9 -8.29 -1.28 21.91
N PRO A 10 -8.91 -0.60 22.90
CA PRO A 10 -9.80 -1.25 23.85
C PRO A 10 -11.04 -1.91 23.24
N ASP A 11 -11.43 -1.48 22.03
CA ASP A 11 -12.56 -2.03 21.26
C ASP A 11 -12.19 -3.29 20.46
N GLY A 12 -10.93 -3.73 20.52
CA GLY A 12 -10.41 -4.87 19.75
C GLY A 12 -9.92 -4.53 18.35
N THR A 13 -10.00 -3.25 17.93
CA THR A 13 -9.43 -2.78 16.67
C THR A 13 -7.91 -2.73 16.77
N GLN A 14 -7.21 -3.14 15.71
CA GLN A 14 -5.76 -3.00 15.62
C GLN A 14 -5.39 -1.89 14.64
N ILE A 15 -4.55 -0.96 15.09
CA ILE A 15 -3.97 0.09 14.23
C ILE A 15 -2.52 -0.27 13.94
N ILE A 16 -2.16 -0.26 12.66
CA ILE A 16 -0.79 -0.43 12.19
C ILE A 16 -0.19 0.96 11.99
N ASP A 17 0.68 1.38 12.91
CA ASP A 17 1.39 2.64 12.82
C ASP A 17 2.77 2.45 12.19
N THR A 18 2.95 2.95 10.96
CA THR A 18 4.21 2.86 10.19
C THR A 18 5.21 3.97 10.51
N THR A 19 4.84 4.91 11.39
CA THR A 19 5.76 5.98 11.85
C THR A 19 6.61 5.52 13.05
N LEU A 20 6.18 4.44 13.71
CA LEU A 20 6.85 3.84 14.84
C LEU A 20 7.58 2.57 14.43
N SER A 21 8.50 2.13 15.28
CA SER A 21 9.28 0.92 15.04
C SER A 21 9.26 0.02 16.27
N THR A 22 9.29 -1.30 16.04
CA THR A 22 9.14 -2.30 17.10
C THR A 22 10.33 -3.25 17.12
N PRO A 23 11.20 -3.18 18.16
CA PRO A 23 12.34 -4.08 18.28
C PRO A 23 11.87 -5.53 18.48
N TYR A 24 12.64 -6.47 17.96
CA TYR A 24 12.28 -7.90 18.02
C TYR A 24 12.24 -8.42 19.46
N ASP A 25 13.14 -7.92 20.29
CA ASP A 25 13.30 -8.33 21.70
C ASP A 25 12.10 -7.90 22.57
N ALA A 26 11.26 -6.98 22.08
CA ALA A 26 10.03 -6.56 22.74
C ALA A 26 8.81 -7.42 22.38
N LEU A 27 8.97 -8.40 21.49
CA LEU A 27 7.88 -9.24 21.00
C LEU A 27 7.92 -10.63 21.62
N THR A 28 6.75 -11.12 22.01
CA THR A 28 6.57 -12.55 22.28
C THR A 28 6.61 -13.35 20.96
N PRO A 29 6.92 -14.66 21.00
CA PRO A 29 6.92 -15.49 19.78
C PRO A 29 5.58 -15.47 19.03
N LEU A 30 4.45 -15.37 19.73
CA LEU A 30 3.14 -15.28 19.11
C LEU A 30 2.96 -13.95 18.36
N GLN A 31 3.34 -12.83 18.98
CA GLN A 31 3.32 -11.52 18.33
C GLN A 31 4.32 -11.45 17.16
N MET A 32 5.45 -12.15 17.24
CA MET A 32 6.42 -12.20 16.14
C MET A 32 5.77 -12.71 14.85
N VAL A 33 4.94 -13.76 14.93
CA VAL A 33 4.22 -14.29 13.76
C VAL A 33 3.29 -13.23 13.15
N GLU A 34 2.49 -12.58 14.00
CA GLU A 34 1.58 -11.51 13.57
C GLU A 34 2.33 -10.34 12.89
N TYR A 35 3.46 -9.93 13.46
CA TYR A 35 4.29 -8.89 12.85
C TYR A 35 4.94 -9.34 11.53
N VAL A 36 5.39 -10.60 11.41
CA VAL A 36 5.92 -11.12 10.13
C VAL A 36 4.84 -11.11 9.05
N GLU A 37 3.62 -11.55 9.37
CA GLU A 37 2.50 -11.52 8.43
C GLU A 37 2.18 -10.09 8.01
N MET A 38 2.17 -9.15 8.96
CA MET A 38 1.88 -7.75 8.68
C MET A 38 2.96 -7.10 7.80
N ASP A 39 4.24 -7.42 8.01
CA ASP A 39 5.35 -6.92 7.18
C ASP A 39 5.17 -7.31 5.71
N VAL A 40 4.75 -8.56 5.46
CA VAL A 40 4.43 -9.05 4.12
C VAL A 40 3.25 -8.29 3.52
N GLN A 41 2.18 -8.07 4.29
CA GLN A 41 1.00 -7.35 3.82
C GLN A 41 1.31 -5.89 3.45
N ILE A 42 2.10 -5.18 4.28
CA ILE A 42 2.55 -3.82 4.00
C ILE A 42 3.35 -3.79 2.68
N ALA A 43 4.29 -4.73 2.50
CA ALA A 43 5.07 -4.82 1.28
C ALA A 43 4.21 -5.08 0.02
N ILE A 44 3.15 -5.89 0.15
CA ILE A 44 2.19 -6.13 -0.93
C ILE A 44 1.40 -4.85 -1.24
N MET A 45 0.91 -4.16 -0.22
CA MET A 45 0.16 -2.90 -0.37
C MET A 45 1.00 -1.83 -1.07
N ASP A 46 2.26 -1.66 -0.67
CA ASP A 46 3.21 -0.74 -1.31
C ASP A 46 3.41 -1.04 -2.80
N ARG A 47 3.53 -2.33 -3.15
CA ARG A 47 3.66 -2.76 -4.56
C ARG A 47 2.39 -2.43 -5.35
N MET A 48 1.22 -2.64 -4.76
CA MET A 48 -0.07 -2.33 -5.37
C MET A 48 -0.23 -0.83 -5.60
N ASP A 49 0.14 -0.01 -4.63
CA ASP A 49 0.05 1.45 -4.74
C ASP A 49 1.01 2.01 -5.78
N ARG A 50 2.23 1.46 -5.89
CA ARG A 50 3.16 1.82 -6.97
C ARG A 50 2.58 1.50 -8.35
N LYS A 51 1.94 0.33 -8.51
CA LYS A 51 1.27 -0.04 -9.77
C LYS A 51 0.11 0.91 -10.08
N ARG A 52 -0.75 1.21 -9.11
CA ARG A 52 -1.87 2.17 -9.26
C ARG A 52 -1.37 3.55 -9.68
N LYS A 53 -0.32 4.06 -9.04
CA LYS A 53 0.29 5.35 -9.39
C LYS A 53 0.87 5.33 -10.80
N ALA A 54 1.54 4.24 -11.20
CA ALA A 54 2.08 4.08 -12.55
C ALA A 54 0.97 4.04 -13.62
N GLU A 55 -0.13 3.31 -13.38
CA GLU A 55 -1.28 3.25 -14.27
C GLU A 55 -1.99 4.60 -14.39
N SER A 56 -2.21 5.29 -13.27
CA SER A 56 -2.78 6.65 -13.28
C SER A 56 -1.87 7.61 -14.08
N GLY A 57 -0.55 7.52 -13.90
CA GLY A 57 0.43 8.28 -14.68
C GLY A 57 0.37 7.95 -16.18
N ARG A 58 0.25 6.67 -16.55
CA ARG A 58 0.09 6.23 -17.95
C ARG A 58 -1.21 6.76 -18.55
N LYS A 59 -2.35 6.62 -17.84
CA LYS A 59 -3.65 7.15 -18.27
C LYS A 59 -3.59 8.67 -18.46
N ARG A 60 -2.96 9.40 -17.55
CA ARG A 60 -2.77 10.86 -17.68
C ARG A 60 -1.93 11.23 -18.91
N LYS A 61 -0.84 10.51 -19.18
CA LYS A 61 -0.01 10.72 -20.39
C LYS A 61 -0.81 10.44 -21.67
N LEU A 62 -1.58 9.34 -21.68
CA LEU A 62 -2.42 8.95 -22.80
C LEU A 62 -3.54 9.97 -23.05
N ALA A 63 -4.21 10.43 -22.00
CA ALA A 63 -5.22 11.49 -22.08
C ALA A 63 -4.65 12.84 -22.56
N ARG A 64 -3.34 13.08 -22.41
CA ARG A 64 -2.67 14.27 -22.94
C ARG A 64 -2.34 14.15 -24.43
N ASN A 65 -2.40 12.95 -25.01
CA ASN A 65 -2.17 12.75 -26.43
C ASN A 65 -3.39 13.24 -27.24
N PRO A 66 -3.24 14.24 -28.13
CA PRO A 66 -4.36 14.78 -28.90
C PRO A 66 -5.03 13.73 -29.79
N LEU A 67 -4.29 12.76 -30.32
CA LEU A 67 -4.86 11.67 -31.12
C LEU A 67 -5.76 10.76 -30.28
N TYR A 68 -5.34 10.45 -29.05
CA TYR A 68 -6.14 9.65 -28.13
C TYR A 68 -7.41 10.41 -27.70
N ARG A 69 -7.31 11.73 -27.45
CA ARG A 69 -8.49 12.56 -27.16
C ARG A 69 -9.49 12.58 -28.32
N LEU A 70 -8.99 12.71 -29.55
CA LEU A 70 -9.82 12.66 -30.75
C LEU A 70 -10.46 11.29 -30.94
N ALA A 71 -9.70 10.20 -30.76
CA ALA A 71 -10.25 8.84 -30.81
C ALA A 71 -11.37 8.65 -29.78
N CYS A 72 -11.21 9.13 -28.54
CA CYS A 72 -12.28 9.12 -27.53
C CYS A 72 -13.51 9.93 -27.95
N LEU A 73 -13.33 11.15 -28.50
CA LEU A 73 -14.45 11.99 -28.95
C LEU A 73 -15.21 11.37 -30.14
N CYS A 74 -14.52 10.64 -31.00
CA CYS A 74 -15.10 9.93 -32.13
C CYS A 74 -15.66 8.54 -31.77
N GLY A 75 -15.65 8.13 -30.50
CA GLY A 75 -16.14 6.82 -30.07
C GLY A 75 -15.27 5.63 -30.51
N MET A 76 -14.02 5.89 -30.89
CA MET A 76 -13.04 4.89 -31.39
C MET A 76 -12.04 4.45 -30.31
N ALA A 77 -12.32 4.71 -29.03
CA ALA A 77 -11.44 4.42 -27.90
C ALA A 77 -11.78 3.09 -27.21
#